data_AF-A0A2S3W146-F1
#
_entry.id   AF-A0A2S3W146-F1
#
_cell.length_a   1.000
_cell.length_b   1.000
_cell.length_c   1.000
_cell.angle_alpha   90.00
_cell.angle_beta   90.00
_cell.angle_gamma   90.00
#
_symmetry.space_group_name_H-M   'P 1'
#
loop_
_entity.id
_entity.type
_entity.pdbx_description
1 polymer ?
#
loop_
_entity_poly.entity_id
_entity_poly.type
_entity_poly.pdbx_seq_one_letter_code
_entity_poly.pdbx_strand_id
1 'polypeptide(L)'
;MPHSKPTSTSVRGLPRQTSRLAIGMALAMPLALASVTAAHAADCRDLARRALPDATFTTVETVPAGRWQPPQDQLSRIMSAPGMNLAGHAVQSPTPAFCRVALTLRPSHDSQIRTEVWLPLEGWNGKLEGSKNP
;
A
#
# COMPACT_ATOMS: atom_id res chain seq x y z
N MET A 1 -37.16 -64.80 52.79
CA MET A 1 -37.53 -64.52 54.20
C MET A 1 -36.43 -63.66 54.79
N PRO A 2 -36.67 -62.65 55.65
CA PRO A 2 -37.84 -61.79 55.90
C PRO A 2 -37.51 -60.29 55.60
N HIS A 3 -38.49 -59.44 55.26
CA HIS A 3 -39.05 -58.32 56.07
C HIS A 3 -38.02 -57.25 56.53
N SER A 4 -38.22 -55.93 56.49
CA SER A 4 -39.36 -55.06 56.15
C SER A 4 -38.92 -53.58 56.31
N LYS A 5 -39.52 -52.71 55.46
CA LYS A 5 -40.00 -51.29 55.61
C LYS A 5 -39.89 -50.57 56.98
N PRO A 6 -40.27 -49.26 57.10
CA PRO A 6 -40.26 -48.11 56.16
C PRO A 6 -39.87 -46.76 56.84
N THR A 7 -39.65 -45.68 56.07
CA THR A 7 -40.16 -44.36 56.49
C THR A 7 -40.48 -43.46 55.30
N SER A 8 -41.67 -42.87 55.36
CA SER A 8 -42.34 -42.02 54.38
C SER A 8 -42.10 -40.53 54.68
N THR A 9 -42.51 -39.68 53.73
CA THR A 9 -42.96 -38.27 53.87
C THR A 9 -41.93 -37.27 53.30
N SER A 10 -42.21 -36.32 52.41
CA SER A 10 -43.47 -35.69 51.98
C SER A 10 -43.30 -35.12 50.56
N VAL A 11 -44.37 -35.21 49.77
CA VAL A 11 -44.52 -34.57 48.45
C VAL A 11 -44.97 -33.12 48.60
N ARG A 12 -44.37 -32.20 47.83
CA ARG A 12 -44.91 -30.91 47.35
C ARG A 12 -44.21 -30.70 46.00
N GLY A 13 -44.83 -30.80 44.83
CA GLY A 13 -45.99 -30.05 44.33
C GLY A 13 -45.46 -29.13 43.21
N LEU A 14 -45.59 -29.56 41.94
CA LEU A 14 -45.25 -28.77 40.75
C LEU A 14 -46.26 -27.62 40.56
N PRO A 15 -45.88 -26.57 39.82
CA PRO A 15 -46.66 -26.35 38.60
C PRO A 15 -45.80 -26.26 37.33
N ARG A 16 -46.32 -26.95 36.31
CA ARG A 16 -45.97 -26.79 34.89
C ARG A 16 -46.47 -25.42 34.42
N GLN A 17 -45.59 -24.57 33.89
CA GLN A 17 -46.02 -23.56 32.93
C GLN A 17 -45.04 -23.55 31.75
N THR A 18 -45.56 -24.05 30.65
CA THR A 18 -44.98 -24.01 29.31
C THR A 18 -45.10 -22.59 28.75
N SER A 19 -43.97 -21.94 28.51
CA SER A 19 -43.91 -20.75 27.67
C SER A 19 -43.01 -21.05 26.48
N ARG A 20 -43.64 -21.39 25.35
CA ARG A 20 -43.00 -21.36 24.04
C ARG A 20 -42.74 -19.90 23.70
N LEU A 21 -41.48 -19.48 23.66
CA LEU A 21 -41.06 -18.31 22.89
C LEU A 21 -40.02 -18.78 21.88
N ALA A 22 -40.48 -18.88 20.64
CA ALA A 22 -39.63 -18.83 19.46
C ALA A 22 -39.04 -17.40 19.33
N ILE A 23 -38.01 -17.29 18.48
CA ILE A 23 -37.39 -16.09 17.89
C ILE A 23 -35.96 -15.84 18.42
N GLY A 24 -35.01 -15.97 17.50
CA GLY A 24 -33.63 -15.55 17.67
C GLY A 24 -32.65 -16.39 16.85
N MET A 25 -32.87 -16.57 15.55
CA MET A 25 -31.79 -17.01 14.66
C MET A 25 -30.75 -15.87 14.63
N ALA A 26 -29.76 -15.94 15.53
CA ALA A 26 -28.61 -15.07 15.47
C ALA A 26 -27.82 -15.44 14.21
N LEU A 27 -28.04 -14.70 13.12
CA LEU A 27 -27.10 -14.66 12.01
C LEU A 27 -25.78 -14.12 12.58
N ALA A 28 -24.87 -15.03 12.95
CA ALA A 28 -23.48 -14.69 13.16
C ALA A 28 -22.90 -14.28 11.81
N MET A 29 -23.00 -13.00 11.48
CA MET A 29 -22.34 -12.44 10.31
C MET A 29 -20.82 -12.60 10.55
N PRO A 30 -20.10 -13.41 9.74
CA PRO A 30 -18.68 -13.57 9.95
C PRO A 30 -18.04 -12.21 9.75
N LEU A 31 -17.40 -11.69 10.79
CA LEU A 31 -16.56 -10.50 10.70
C LEU A 31 -15.37 -10.89 9.82
N ALA A 32 -15.50 -10.68 8.51
CA ALA A 32 -14.42 -10.89 7.57
C ALA A 32 -13.31 -9.90 7.94
N LEU A 33 -12.28 -10.39 8.62
CA LEU A 33 -11.01 -9.70 8.77
C LEU A 33 -10.42 -9.55 7.36
N ALA A 34 -10.78 -8.47 6.69
CA ALA A 34 -10.12 -8.05 5.46
C ALA A 34 -8.68 -7.67 5.86
N SER A 35 -7.77 -8.62 5.71
CA SER A 35 -6.33 -8.36 5.79
C SER A 35 -5.98 -7.37 4.69
N VAL A 36 -5.81 -6.10 5.05
CA VAL A 36 -5.24 -5.08 4.17
C VAL A 36 -3.79 -5.49 3.94
N THR A 37 -3.52 -6.17 2.83
CA THR A 37 -2.15 -6.41 2.38
C THR A 37 -1.54 -5.05 2.05
N ALA A 38 -0.68 -4.55 2.93
CA ALA A 38 0.18 -3.41 2.60
C ALA A 38 0.98 -3.79 1.34
N ALA A 39 0.93 -2.92 0.32
CA ALA A 39 1.72 -3.11 -0.87
C ALA A 39 3.20 -2.93 -0.51
N HIS A 40 3.89 -4.04 -0.27
CA HIS A 40 5.33 -4.05 -0.09
C HIS A 40 6.01 -4.46 -1.40
N ALA A 41 6.80 -3.55 -1.95
CA ALA A 41 7.85 -3.88 -2.90
C ALA A 41 9.06 -4.33 -2.07
N ALA A 42 9.56 -5.55 -2.30
CA ALA A 42 10.78 -6.03 -1.64
C ALA A 42 12.01 -5.30 -2.21
N ASP A 43 12.01 -5.05 -3.52
CA ASP A 43 13.03 -4.26 -4.23
C ASP A 43 12.40 -3.19 -5.15
N CYS A 44 13.19 -2.20 -5.56
CA CYS A 44 12.78 -1.18 -6.54
C CYS A 44 12.26 -1.79 -7.85
N ARG A 45 12.83 -2.93 -8.29
CA ARG A 45 12.37 -3.64 -9.49
C ARG A 45 10.95 -4.19 -9.37
N ASP A 46 10.47 -4.42 -8.16
CA ASP A 46 9.14 -4.94 -7.89
C ASP A 46 8.05 -3.97 -8.34
N LEU A 47 8.32 -2.67 -8.25
CA LEU A 47 7.41 -1.62 -8.70
C LEU A 47 7.10 -1.72 -10.19
N ALA A 48 8.04 -2.24 -10.99
CA ALA A 48 7.87 -2.43 -12.42
C ALA A 48 7.29 -3.81 -12.80
N ARG A 49 6.94 -4.68 -11.83
CA ARG A 49 6.38 -6.01 -12.13
C ARG A 49 4.91 -6.00 -12.51
N ARG A 50 4.18 -4.92 -12.23
CA ARG A 50 2.82 -4.76 -12.78
C ARG A 50 2.90 -4.14 -14.15
N ALA A 51 2.46 -4.91 -15.15
CA ALA A 51 2.18 -4.37 -16.46
C ALA A 51 1.18 -3.22 -16.32
N LEU A 52 1.56 -2.05 -16.83
CA LEU A 52 0.65 -0.94 -17.05
C LEU A 52 0.23 -0.99 -18.53
N PRO A 53 -1.05 -0.77 -18.85
CA PRO A 53 -1.48 -0.67 -20.24
C PRO A 53 -0.71 0.45 -20.92
N ASP A 54 -0.35 0.22 -22.19
CA ASP A 54 0.30 1.19 -23.06
C ASP A 54 1.64 1.75 -22.52
N ALA A 55 2.29 1.04 -21.59
CA ALA A 55 3.54 1.47 -20.97
C ALA A 55 4.70 0.56 -21.34
N THR A 56 5.86 1.16 -21.60
CA THR A 56 7.13 0.46 -21.74
C THR A 56 8.12 1.03 -20.72
N PHE A 57 8.53 0.21 -19.74
CA PHE A 57 9.58 0.60 -18.80
C PHE A 57 10.92 0.70 -19.54
N THR A 58 11.61 1.83 -19.38
CA THR A 58 12.92 2.10 -19.98
C THR A 58 14.05 2.07 -18.95
N THR A 59 13.75 2.37 -17.67
CA THR A 59 14.71 2.26 -16.57
C THR A 59 13.99 1.95 -15.28
N VAL A 60 14.56 1.05 -14.47
CA VAL A 60 14.08 0.73 -13.12
C VAL A 60 15.30 0.52 -12.25
N GLU A 61 15.62 1.50 -11.42
CA GLU A 61 16.88 1.51 -10.68
C GLU A 61 16.75 2.13 -9.30
N THR A 62 17.54 1.61 -8.37
CA THR A 62 17.77 2.27 -7.09
C THR A 62 18.85 3.33 -7.27
N VAL A 63 18.52 4.58 -6.96
CA VAL A 63 19.46 5.70 -6.98
C VAL A 63 19.95 5.98 -5.56
N PRO A 64 21.27 5.84 -5.28
CA PRO A 64 21.80 6.13 -3.95
C PRO A 64 21.68 7.62 -3.60
N ALA A 65 21.67 7.91 -2.29
CA ALA A 65 21.55 9.27 -1.79
C ALA A 65 22.62 10.19 -2.39
N GLY A 66 22.20 11.36 -2.88
CA GLY A 66 23.10 12.36 -3.47
C GLY A 66 23.76 11.97 -4.80
N ARG A 67 23.40 10.83 -5.40
CA ARG A 67 24.00 10.35 -6.66
C ARG A 67 23.16 10.63 -7.90
N TRP A 68 21.95 11.16 -7.73
CA TRP A 68 21.13 11.57 -8.86
C TRP A 68 21.73 12.79 -9.56
N GLN A 69 21.77 12.74 -10.89
CA GLN A 69 22.17 13.86 -11.72
C GLN A 69 21.11 14.06 -12.81
N PRO A 70 20.61 15.30 -13.00
CA PRO A 70 19.69 15.58 -14.10
C PRO A 70 20.39 15.37 -15.45
N PRO A 71 19.66 14.96 -16.50
CA PRO A 71 20.18 14.97 -17.86
C PRO A 71 20.84 16.32 -18.17
N GLN A 72 22.07 16.27 -18.66
CA GLN A 72 22.85 17.46 -18.98
C GLN A 72 22.89 17.67 -20.50
N ASP A 73 22.35 18.79 -20.98
CA ASP A 73 22.59 19.27 -22.33
C ASP A 73 23.67 20.39 -22.32
N GLN A 74 23.91 21.03 -23.46
CA GLN A 74 24.89 22.13 -23.51
C GLN A 74 24.43 23.35 -22.70
N LEU A 75 23.14 23.68 -22.74
CA LEU A 75 22.58 24.83 -22.04
C LEU A 75 22.63 24.63 -20.53
N SER A 76 22.24 23.45 -20.05
CA SER A 76 22.26 23.09 -18.63
C SER A 76 23.68 23.11 -18.07
N ARG A 77 24.69 22.71 -18.86
CA ARG A 77 26.10 22.81 -18.46
C ARG A 77 26.58 24.25 -18.36
N ILE A 78 26.20 25.10 -19.32
CA ILE A 78 26.58 26.53 -19.29
C ILE A 78 25.89 27.25 -18.13
N MET A 79 24.66 26.87 -17.79
CA MET A 79 23.91 27.45 -16.67
C MET A 79 24.30 26.88 -15.29
N SER A 80 25.04 25.78 -15.24
CA SER A 80 25.47 25.17 -13.99
C SER A 80 26.84 25.69 -13.57
N ALA A 81 26.88 26.55 -12.55
CA ALA A 81 28.12 26.86 -11.85
C ALA A 81 28.48 25.72 -10.87
N PRO A 82 29.77 25.47 -10.58
CA PRO A 82 30.16 24.50 -9.55
C PRO A 82 29.47 24.80 -8.22
N GLY A 83 28.79 23.80 -7.65
CA GLY A 83 28.05 23.95 -6.39
C GLY A 83 26.67 24.63 -6.51
N MET A 84 26.21 24.94 -7.73
CA MET A 84 24.88 25.52 -8.00
C MET A 84 24.01 24.56 -8.80
N ASN A 85 22.70 24.55 -8.54
CA ASN A 85 21.72 23.83 -9.34
C ASN A 85 21.25 24.66 -10.55
N LEU A 86 20.43 24.08 -11.43
CA LEU A 86 19.91 24.74 -12.64
C LEU A 86 19.00 25.95 -12.35
N ALA A 87 18.50 26.07 -11.11
CA ALA A 87 17.72 27.22 -10.67
C ALA A 87 18.61 28.36 -10.11
N GLY A 88 19.94 28.20 -10.11
CA GLY A 88 20.85 29.20 -9.55
C GLY A 88 20.84 29.23 -8.02
N HIS A 89 20.47 28.13 -7.36
CA HIS A 89 20.60 27.98 -5.91
C HIS A 89 21.78 27.07 -5.57
N ALA A 90 22.40 27.29 -4.40
CA ALA A 90 23.39 26.37 -3.87
C ALA A 90 22.81 24.95 -3.86
N VAL A 91 23.58 23.96 -4.32
CA VAL A 91 23.17 22.55 -4.29
C VAL A 91 22.89 22.20 -2.84
N GLN A 92 21.60 22.03 -2.54
CA GLN A 92 21.14 21.65 -1.21
C GLN A 92 21.47 20.18 -0.93
N SER A 93 21.34 19.79 0.34
CA SER A 93 21.60 18.45 0.88
C SER A 93 21.31 17.31 -0.09
N PRO A 94 22.12 16.23 -0.07
CA PRO A 94 21.95 15.12 -0.98
C PRO A 94 20.52 14.62 -0.96
N THR A 95 19.95 14.40 -2.14
CA THR A 95 18.64 13.76 -2.28
C THR A 95 18.65 12.43 -1.51
N PRO A 96 17.57 12.06 -0.80
CA PRO A 96 17.47 10.74 -0.18
C PRO A 96 17.64 9.63 -1.22
N ALA A 97 17.98 8.42 -0.81
CA ALA A 97 17.97 7.28 -1.73
C ALA A 97 16.52 6.98 -2.19
N PHE A 98 16.34 6.71 -3.48
CA PHE A 98 15.02 6.52 -4.08
C PHE A 98 15.02 5.48 -5.20
N CYS A 99 13.87 4.92 -5.48
CA CYS A 99 13.61 4.12 -6.68
C CYS A 99 13.20 5.06 -7.83
N ARG A 100 13.95 5.01 -8.93
CA ARG A 100 13.64 5.70 -10.18
C ARG A 100 13.05 4.71 -11.16
N VAL A 101 11.84 5.01 -11.62
CA VAL A 101 11.14 4.26 -12.66
C VAL A 101 10.89 5.19 -13.83
N ALA A 102 11.60 4.98 -14.94
CA ALA A 102 11.37 5.68 -16.19
C ALA A 102 10.60 4.77 -17.15
N LEU A 103 9.60 5.34 -17.84
CA LEU A 103 8.75 4.63 -18.76
C LEU A 103 8.26 5.53 -19.90
N THR A 104 7.86 4.91 -21.00
CA THR A 104 7.21 5.56 -22.14
C THR A 104 5.77 5.10 -22.22
N LEU A 105 4.83 6.03 -22.16
CA LEU A 105 3.40 5.79 -22.37
C LEU A 105 3.01 6.07 -23.83
N ARG A 106 2.16 5.21 -24.39
CA ARG A 106 1.63 5.31 -25.75
C ARG A 106 0.10 5.14 -25.82
N PRO A 107 -0.69 6.02 -25.18
CA PRO A 107 -2.16 5.93 -25.19
C PRO A 107 -2.79 6.00 -26.61
N SER A 108 -2.07 6.56 -27.58
CA SER A 108 -2.41 6.52 -29.02
C SER A 108 -1.17 6.14 -29.85
N HIS A 109 -1.39 5.69 -31.10
CA HIS A 109 -0.31 5.24 -32.00
C HIS A 109 0.76 6.30 -32.29
N ASP A 110 0.37 7.58 -32.30
CA ASP A 110 1.23 8.73 -32.55
C ASP A 110 1.79 9.38 -31.27
N SER A 111 1.44 8.86 -30.09
CA SER A 111 1.92 9.39 -28.83
C SER A 111 3.23 8.74 -28.36
N GLN A 112 4.09 9.55 -27.73
CA GLN A 112 5.29 9.07 -27.04
C GLN A 112 5.55 9.93 -25.82
N ILE A 113 4.95 9.58 -24.69
CA ILE A 113 5.03 10.36 -23.45
C ILE A 113 6.11 9.75 -22.57
N ARG A 114 7.18 10.50 -22.29
CA ARG A 114 8.25 10.07 -21.39
C ARG A 114 7.91 10.48 -19.97
N THR A 115 7.81 9.52 -19.08
CA THR A 115 7.40 9.71 -17.68
C THR A 115 8.45 9.11 -16.76
N GLU A 116 8.70 9.79 -15.63
CA GLU A 116 9.48 9.24 -14.53
C GLU A 116 8.68 9.28 -13.24
N VAL A 117 8.82 8.24 -12.43
CA VAL A 117 8.29 8.14 -11.07
C VAL A 117 9.47 7.96 -10.13
N TRP A 118 9.59 8.83 -9.14
CA TRP A 118 10.63 8.77 -8.13
C TRP A 118 9.99 8.53 -6.77
N LEU A 119 10.31 7.40 -6.14
CA LEU A 119 9.75 7.00 -4.85
C LEU A 119 10.88 6.82 -3.83
N PRO A 120 10.90 7.56 -2.70
CA PRO A 120 11.88 7.33 -1.64
C PRO A 120 11.88 5.87 -1.17
N LEU A 121 13.06 5.30 -0.92
CA LEU A 121 13.14 3.93 -0.39
C LEU A 121 12.62 3.84 1.04
N GLU A 122 12.75 4.94 1.79
CA GLU A 122 12.34 5.08 3.18
C GLU A 122 11.75 6.48 3.40
N GLY A 123 10.98 6.63 4.49
CA GLY A 123 10.47 7.94 4.90
C GLY A 123 9.43 8.56 3.96
N TRP A 124 8.71 7.76 3.17
CA TRP A 124 7.60 8.28 2.37
C TRP A 124 6.51 8.86 3.27
N ASN A 125 6.14 10.11 3.01
CA ASN A 125 5.14 10.85 3.80
C ASN A 125 3.69 10.62 3.32
N GLY A 126 3.46 9.67 2.42
CA GLY A 126 2.14 9.35 1.88
C GLY A 126 1.61 10.34 0.82
N LYS A 127 2.41 11.31 0.38
CA LYS A 127 2.00 12.30 -0.64
C LYS A 127 2.54 11.95 -2.02
N LEU A 128 1.77 12.28 -3.05
CA LEU A 128 2.12 12.16 -4.45
C LEU A 128 2.09 13.54 -5.08
N GLU A 129 3.18 13.90 -5.76
CA GLU A 129 3.31 15.16 -6.48
C GLU A 129 3.52 14.88 -7.97
N GLY A 130 2.86 15.66 -8.82
CA GLY A 130 2.98 15.57 -10.27
C GLY A 130 3.49 16.87 -10.86
N SER A 131 4.61 16.81 -11.58
CA SER A 131 5.09 17.92 -12.40
C SER A 131 4.66 17.72 -13.86
N LYS A 132 4.30 18.82 -14.51
CA LYS A 132 4.05 18.87 -15.95
C LYS A 132 4.90 19.99 -16.55
N ASN A 133 5.13 19.92 -17.86
CA ASN A 133 5.64 21.09 -18.56
C ASN A 133 4.56 22.21 -18.51
N PRO A 134 4.95 23.49 -18.46
CA PRO A 134 4.01 24.61 -18.56
C PRO A 134 3.04 24.45 -19.72
#